data_AF-A0A820L0U4-F1
#
_entry.id   AF-A0A820L0U4-F1
#
_cell.length_a   1.000
_cell.length_b   1.000
_cell.length_c   1.000
_cell.angle_alpha   90.00
_cell.angle_beta   90.00
_cell.angle_gamma   90.00
#
_symmetry.space_group_name_H-M   'P 1'
#
loop_
_entity.id
_entity.type
_entity.pdbx_description
1 polymer ?
#
loop_
_entity_poly.entity_id
_entity_poly.type
_entity_poly.pdbx_seq_one_letter_code
_entity_poly.pdbx_strand_id
1 'polypeptide(L)'
;PYTITIGDTSKFGAYEGGGTVTEVKKSQEVTFKSFADALIEPDLLLCDFSKMSMPSNLHLAFQALSRFEKQYNILPKPWDEVRKKTKISILSLFL
;
A
#
# COMPACT_ATOMS: atom_id res chain seq x y z
N PRO A 1 11.39 -17.83 24.82
CA PRO A 1 11.05 -16.40 24.68
C PRO A 1 10.60 -15.79 26.02
N TYR A 2 11.55 -15.44 26.90
CA TYR A 2 11.27 -14.89 28.25
C TYR A 2 12.35 -13.89 28.73
N THR A 3 13.29 -13.51 27.85
CA THR A 3 14.44 -12.65 28.19
C THR A 3 14.65 -11.63 27.08
N ILE A 4 14.95 -10.38 27.45
CA ILE A 4 15.32 -9.27 26.56
C ILE A 4 16.65 -8.68 27.02
N THR A 5 17.49 -8.24 26.07
CA THR A 5 18.80 -7.63 26.37
C THR A 5 18.72 -6.13 26.13
N ILE A 6 19.03 -5.33 27.15
CA ILE A 6 18.95 -3.85 27.11
C ILE A 6 20.32 -3.16 26.96
N GLY A 7 21.40 -3.93 26.78
CA GLY A 7 22.77 -3.42 26.71
C GLY A 7 23.54 -3.55 28.02
N ASP A 8 24.73 -2.92 28.10
CA ASP A 8 25.59 -2.94 29.29
C ASP A 8 25.07 -1.99 30.39
N THR A 9 24.83 -2.55 31.57
CA THR A 9 24.35 -1.83 32.76
C THR A 9 25.43 -1.61 33.82
N SER A 10 26.71 -1.88 33.54
CA SER A 10 27.82 -1.77 34.52
C SER A 10 28.00 -0.38 35.14
N LYS A 11 27.43 0.66 34.53
CA LYS A 11 27.41 2.04 35.05
C LYS A 11 26.31 2.29 36.09
N PHE A 12 25.37 1.37 36.25
CA PHE A 12 24.28 1.43 37.22
C PHE A 12 24.61 0.57 38.45
N GLY A 13 23.85 0.75 39.53
CA GLY A 13 23.96 -0.08 40.72
C GLY A 13 23.60 -1.54 40.45
N ALA A 14 24.00 -2.43 41.36
CA ALA A 14 23.61 -3.84 41.31
C ALA A 14 22.08 -3.97 41.33
N TYR A 15 21.54 -4.92 40.57
CA TYR A 15 20.11 -5.16 40.53
C TYR A 15 19.65 -5.91 41.78
N GLU A 16 18.78 -5.28 42.57
CA GLU A 16 18.30 -5.83 43.86
C GLU A 16 16.96 -6.58 43.75
N GLY A 17 16.32 -6.54 42.58
CA GLY A 17 15.06 -7.23 42.31
C GLY A 17 13.88 -6.30 42.04
N GLY A 18 12.89 -6.80 41.28
CA GLY A 18 11.72 -6.04 40.85
C GLY A 18 12.01 -5.11 39.66
N GLY A 19 10.95 -4.75 38.92
CA GLY A 19 11.06 -3.84 37.77
C GLY A 19 10.06 -4.19 36.67
N THR A 20 9.50 -3.15 36.04
CA THR A 20 8.59 -3.28 34.90
C THR A 20 9.23 -2.56 33.71
N VAL A 21 9.27 -3.23 32.57
CA VAL A 21 9.72 -2.62 31.32
C VAL A 21 8.51 -2.08 30.58
N THR A 22 8.62 -0.85 30.08
CA THR A 22 7.59 -0.22 29.25
C THR A 22 8.19 0.08 27.87
N GLU A 23 7.51 -0.35 26.83
CA GLU A 23 7.90 -0.03 25.46
C GLU A 23 7.54 1.42 25.14
N VAL A 24 8.52 2.20 24.67
CA VAL A 24 8.32 3.58 24.22
C VAL A 24 8.37 3.60 22.70
N LYS A 25 7.25 3.98 22.07
CA LYS A 25 7.19 4.19 20.62
C LYS A 25 7.96 5.46 20.26
N LYS A 26 9.05 5.30 19.51
CA LYS A 26 9.81 6.45 18.98
C LYS A 26 9.09 7.06 17.79
N SER A 27 9.33 8.35 17.55
CA SER A 27 8.86 9.02 16.33
C SER A 27 9.48 8.35 15.10
N GLN A 28 8.66 8.16 14.06
CA GLN A 28 9.09 7.63 12.78
C GLN A 28 8.70 8.64 11.69
N GLU A 29 9.66 9.08 10.90
CA GLU A 29 9.39 9.89 9.72
C GLU A 29 8.98 8.99 8.57
N VAL A 30 7.85 9.33 7.93
CA VAL A 30 7.34 8.62 6.75
C VAL A 30 7.33 9.60 5.59
N THR A 31 8.07 9.27 4.54
CA THR A 31 8.12 10.07 3.31
C THR A 31 7.22 9.44 2.27
N PHE A 32 6.36 10.25 1.65
CA PHE A 32 5.43 9.81 0.61
C PHE A 32 5.93 10.25 -0.77
N LYS A 33 5.75 9.39 -1.78
CA LYS A 33 5.98 9.73 -3.18
C LYS A 33 4.93 10.76 -3.65
N SER A 34 5.27 11.55 -4.68
CA SER A 34 4.29 12.39 -5.36
C SER A 34 3.23 11.53 -6.07
N PHE A 35 2.07 12.11 -6.39
CA PHE A 35 1.03 11.37 -7.11
C PHE A 35 1.51 10.87 -8.48
N ALA A 36 2.31 11.65 -9.20
CA ALA A 36 2.83 11.27 -10.51
C ALA A 36 3.78 10.06 -10.41
N ASP A 37 4.68 10.08 -9.43
CA ASP A 37 5.64 8.98 -9.22
C ASP A 37 4.95 7.72 -8.72
N ALA A 38 3.97 7.87 -7.80
CA ALA A 38 3.16 6.78 -7.29
C ALA A 38 2.25 6.15 -8.36
N LEU A 39 1.94 6.86 -9.45
CA LEU A 39 1.14 6.31 -10.55
C LEU A 39 1.95 5.31 -11.39
N ILE A 40 3.23 5.62 -11.60
CA ILE A 40 4.18 4.80 -12.39
C ILE A 40 4.63 3.60 -11.56
N GLU A 41 5.04 3.84 -10.31
CA GLU A 41 5.56 2.81 -9.41
C GLU A 41 4.84 2.88 -8.05
N PRO A 42 3.62 2.30 -7.98
CA PRO A 42 2.80 2.34 -6.78
C PRO A 42 3.33 1.38 -5.71
N ASP A 43 3.36 1.86 -4.46
CA ASP A 43 3.54 1.00 -3.29
C ASP A 43 2.17 0.52 -2.82
N LEU A 44 1.77 -0.68 -3.25
CA LEU A 44 0.43 -1.21 -3.05
C LEU A 44 0.38 -2.06 -1.78
N LEU A 45 -0.46 -1.63 -0.85
CA LEU A 45 -0.75 -2.42 0.35
C LEU A 45 -1.52 -3.69 -0.02
N LEU A 46 -1.02 -4.81 0.47
CA LEU A 46 -1.69 -6.09 0.34
C LEU A 46 -2.79 -6.20 1.39
N CYS A 47 -4.04 -5.98 0.98
CA CYS A 47 -5.20 -6.09 1.87
C CYS A 47 -5.59 -7.54 2.18
N ASP A 48 -5.33 -8.47 1.26
CA ASP A 48 -5.74 -9.87 1.35
C ASP A 48 -4.66 -10.78 0.75
N PHE A 49 -4.02 -11.59 1.60
CA PHE A 49 -2.96 -12.51 1.20
C PHE A 49 -3.42 -13.63 0.27
N SER A 50 -4.72 -13.91 0.18
CA SER A 50 -5.26 -14.87 -0.78
C SER A 50 -5.34 -14.29 -2.21
N LYS A 51 -5.27 -12.95 -2.36
CA LYS A 51 -5.45 -12.24 -3.63
C LYS A 51 -4.29 -11.29 -3.93
N MET A 52 -3.07 -11.82 -3.91
CA MET A 52 -1.82 -11.10 -4.13
C MET A 52 -1.79 -10.27 -5.43
N SER A 53 -2.46 -10.74 -6.49
CA SER A 53 -2.50 -10.06 -7.80
C SER A 53 -3.62 -9.02 -7.94
N MET A 54 -4.52 -8.92 -6.96
CA MET A 54 -5.68 -8.04 -7.04
C MET A 54 -5.33 -6.54 -6.91
N PRO A 55 -4.41 -6.11 -6.03
CA PRO A 55 -4.07 -4.69 -5.90
C PRO A 55 -3.56 -4.08 -7.21
N SER A 56 -2.68 -4.78 -7.94
CA SER A 56 -2.13 -4.29 -9.22
C SER A 56 -3.20 -4.21 -10.31
N ASN A 57 -4.07 -5.22 -10.40
CA ASN A 57 -5.21 -5.21 -11.32
C ASN A 57 -6.18 -4.07 -11.00
N LEU A 58 -6.40 -3.78 -9.72
CA LEU A 58 -7.31 -2.73 -9.28
C LEU A 58 -6.74 -1.34 -9.59
N HIS A 59 -5.45 -1.11 -9.35
CA HIS A 59 -4.74 0.13 -9.73
C HIS A 59 -4.94 0.42 -11.22
N LEU A 60 -4.70 -0.58 -12.05
CA LEU A 60 -4.87 -0.47 -13.50
C LEU A 60 -6.33 -0.24 -13.92
N ALA A 61 -7.28 -0.92 -13.25
CA ALA A 61 -8.71 -0.74 -13.51
C ALA A 61 -9.20 0.68 -13.20
N PHE A 62 -8.71 1.29 -12.10
CA PHE A 62 -9.03 2.68 -11.76
C PHE A 62 -8.42 3.68 -12.74
N GLN A 63 -7.20 3.44 -13.21
CA GLN A 63 -6.59 4.26 -14.27
C GLN A 63 -7.40 4.19 -15.57
N ALA A 64 -7.81 2.99 -15.98
CA ALA A 64 -8.65 2.80 -17.15
C ALA A 64 -10.02 3.46 -16.99
N LEU A 65 -10.61 3.43 -15.78
CA LEU A 65 -11.86 4.11 -15.47
C LEU A 65 -11.74 5.63 -15.61
N SER A 66 -10.69 6.22 -15.04
CA SER A 66 -10.43 7.66 -15.14
C SER A 66 -10.22 8.10 -16.59
N ARG A 67 -9.49 7.31 -17.40
CA ARG A 67 -9.33 7.58 -18.85
C ARG A 67 -10.66 7.50 -19.60
N PHE A 68 -11.49 6.51 -19.29
CA PHE A 68 -12.81 6.35 -19.90
C PHE A 68 -13.73 7.53 -19.59
N GLU A 69 -13.76 7.98 -18.33
CA GLU A 69 -14.53 9.15 -17.93
C GLU A 69 -14.05 10.41 -18.66
N LYS A 70 -12.74 10.63 -18.76
CA LYS A 70 -12.18 11.77 -19.52
C LYS A 70 -12.55 11.74 -21.01
N GLN A 71 -12.63 10.56 -21.62
CA GLN A 71 -12.89 10.42 -23.05
C GLN A 71 -14.38 10.55 -23.40
N TYR A 72 -15.26 9.96 -22.59
CA TYR A 72 -16.70 9.87 -22.89
C TYR A 72 -17.56 10.78 -22.01
N ASN A 73 -16.96 11.45 -21.02
CA ASN A 73 -17.61 12.27 -20.00
C ASN A 73 -18.78 11.57 -19.27
N ILE A 74 -18.72 10.23 -19.23
CA ILE A 74 -19.72 9.38 -18.57
C ILE A 74 -19.03 8.18 -17.92
N LEU A 75 -19.66 7.64 -16.88
CA LEU A 75 -19.24 6.40 -16.26
C LEU A 75 -19.74 5.18 -17.05
N PRO A 76 -19.03 4.03 -16.99
CA PRO A 76 -19.50 2.79 -17.59
C PRO A 76 -20.84 2.37 -16.96
N LYS A 77 -21.85 2.10 -17.79
CA LYS A 77 -23.13 1.59 -17.31
C LYS A 77 -22.97 0.16 -16.77
N PRO A 78 -23.78 -0.24 -15.77
CA PRO A 78 -23.80 -1.63 -15.30
C PRO A 78 -24.04 -2.58 -16.47
N TRP A 79 -23.15 -3.57 -16.61
CA TRP A 79 -23.29 -4.67 -17.56
C TRP A 79 -23.35 -4.33 -19.07
N ASP A 80 -22.96 -3.11 -19.47
CA ASP A 80 -22.92 -2.70 -20.89
C ASP A 80 -21.78 -3.37 -21.67
N GLU A 81 -22.10 -4.42 -22.43
CA GLU A 81 -21.12 -5.24 -23.14
C GLU A 81 -20.44 -4.55 -24.33
N VAL A 82 -21.13 -3.58 -24.95
CA VAL A 82 -20.62 -2.87 -26.13
C VAL A 82 -19.44 -2.00 -25.74
N ARG A 83 -19.51 -1.35 -24.58
CA ARG A 83 -18.44 -0.48 -24.07
C ARG A 83 -17.37 -1.20 -23.24
N LYS A 84 -17.62 -2.46 -22.81
CA LYS A 84 -16.61 -3.31 -22.15
C LYS A 84 -15.40 -3.55 -23.05
N LYS A 85 -15.60 -3.78 -24.36
CA LYS A 85 -14.53 -4.15 -25.31
C LYS A 85 -13.59 -3.00 -25.64
N THR A 86 -14.07 -1.76 -25.65
CA THR A 86 -13.24 -0.57 -25.93
C THR A 86 -12.17 -0.33 -24.84
N LYS A 87 -12.40 -0.81 -23.60
CA LYS A 87 -11.45 -0.65 -22.48
C LYS A 87 -10.16 -1.47 -22.62
N ILE A 88 -10.21 -2.64 -23.26
CA ILE A 88 -9.03 -3.53 -23.40
C ILE A 88 -7.98 -2.92 -24.34
N SER A 89 -8.41 -2.14 -25.33
CA SER A 89 -7.54 -1.42 -26.27
C SER A 89 -6.71 -0.31 -25.60
N ILE A 90 -7.30 0.40 -24.63
CA ILE A 90 -6.60 1.47 -23.88
C ILE A 90 -5.54 0.88 -22.94
N LEU A 91 -5.79 -0.35 -22.47
CA LEU A 91 -4.88 -1.17 -21.68
C LEU A 91 -3.70 -1.72 -22.49
N SER A 92 -3.93 -2.13 -23.74
CA SER A 92 -2.87 -2.63 -24.64
C SER A 92 -2.00 -1.54 -25.26
N LEU A 93 -2.35 -0.25 -25.11
CA LEU A 93 -1.58 0.86 -25.65
C LEU A 93 -0.43 1.31 -24.73
N PHE A 94 -0.28 0.69 -23.57
CA PHE A 94 0.75 1.01 -22.57
C PHE A 94 1.59 -0.21 -22.13
N LEU A 95 1.42 -1.36 -22.80
CA LEU A 95 2.23 -2.57 -22.67
C LEU A 95 3.06 -2.77 -23.94
#